data_AF-A0A4P2VMN7-F1
#
_entry.id   AF-A0A4P2VMN7-F1
#
_cell.length_a   1.000
_cell.length_b   1.000
_cell.length_c   1.000
_cell.angle_alpha   90.00
_cell.angle_beta   90.00
_cell.angle_gamma   90.00
#
_symmetry.space_group_name_H-M   'P 1'
#
loop_
_entity.id
_entity.type
_entity.pdbx_description
1 polymer ?
#
loop_
_entity_poly.entity_id
_entity_poly.type
_entity_poly.pdbx_seq_one_letter_code
_entity_poly.pdbx_strand_id
1 'polypeptide(L)' 'MSKKGPEIQLEGPIGDLARRIGSVTKLAQKLGVEPRTIRNWAQGKRTPRGPAEILLNALFEQQSKGKLE' A
#
# COMPACT_ATOMS: atom_id res chain seq x y z
N MET A 1 17.22 -21.57 11.52
CA MET A 1 15.78 -21.53 11.18
C MET A 1 15.40 -20.11 10.80
N SER A 2 15.62 -19.71 9.55
CA SER A 2 15.22 -18.39 9.06
C SER A 2 14.05 -18.58 8.12
N LYS A 3 12.84 -18.71 8.66
CA LYS A 3 11.65 -18.45 7.84
C LYS A 3 11.62 -16.94 7.64
N LYS A 4 12.40 -16.44 6.66
CA LYS A 4 12.00 -15.23 5.93
C LYS A 4 10.61 -15.58 5.40
N GLY A 5 9.58 -15.23 6.16
CA GLY A 5 8.20 -15.34 5.71
C GLY A 5 8.14 -14.70 4.33
N PRO A 6 7.32 -15.24 3.41
CA PRO A 6 7.38 -14.90 1.99
C PRO A 6 7.55 -13.40 1.89
N GLU A 7 8.63 -12.99 1.27
CA GLU A 7 8.82 -11.62 0.83
C GLU A 7 7.64 -11.41 -0.11
N ILE A 8 6.49 -11.02 0.47
CA ILE A 8 5.24 -10.94 -0.26
C ILE A 8 5.54 -9.88 -1.29
N GLN A 9 5.72 -10.33 -2.52
CA GLN A 9 5.87 -9.51 -3.70
C GLN A 9 4.57 -8.71 -3.79
N LEU A 10 4.63 -7.53 -3.19
CA LEU A 10 3.58 -6.54 -3.24
C LEU A 10 3.76 -5.91 -4.61
N GLU A 11 3.15 -6.56 -5.58
CA GLU A 11 3.12 -6.14 -6.97
C GLU A 11 1.92 -5.22 -7.19
N GLY A 12 2.02 -4.37 -8.22
CA GLY A 12 0.96 -3.44 -8.59
C GLY A 12 0.93 -2.17 -7.74
N PRO A 13 -0.08 -1.32 -7.97
CA PRO A 13 -0.05 0.09 -7.57
C PRO A 13 0.08 0.28 -6.05
N ILE A 14 -0.60 -0.53 -5.24
CA ILE A 14 -0.50 -0.44 -3.77
C ILE A 14 0.88 -0.87 -3.27
N GLY A 15 1.49 -1.88 -3.91
CA GLY A 15 2.83 -2.31 -3.61
C GLY A 15 3.89 -1.27 -3.95
N ASP A 16 3.76 -0.64 -5.12
CA ASP A 16 4.62 0.48 -5.51
C ASP A 16 4.48 1.68 -4.58
N LEU A 17 3.25 1.99 -4.14
CA LEU A 17 3.01 3.03 -3.14
C LEU A 17 3.70 2.69 -1.80
N ALA A 18 3.62 1.44 -1.35
CA ALA A 18 4.29 1.00 -0.13
C ALA A 18 5.83 1.09 -0.23
N ARG A 19 6.40 0.74 -1.40
CA ARG A 19 7.85 0.89 -1.68
C ARG A 19 8.28 2.36 -1.64
N ARG A 20 7.51 3.25 -2.27
CA ARG A 20 7.76 4.71 -2.27
C ARG A 20 7.68 5.32 -0.88
N ILE A 21 6.73 4.87 -0.05
CA ILE A 21 6.57 5.32 1.34
C ILE A 21 7.67 4.72 2.25
N GLY A 22 8.28 3.61 1.84
CA GLY A 22 9.41 2.94 2.49
C GLY A 22 9.04 1.66 3.24
N SER A 23 7.75 1.44 3.55
CA SER A 23 7.26 0.15 4.08
C SER A 23 5.73 0.04 4.07
N VAL A 24 5.25 -1.21 4.09
CA VAL A 24 3.84 -1.55 4.29
C VAL A 24 3.32 -1.00 5.62
N THR A 25 4.10 -1.13 6.68
CA THR A 25 3.71 -0.69 8.02
C THR A 25 3.49 0.82 8.08
N LYS A 26 4.32 1.60 7.38
CA LYS A 26 4.17 3.06 7.32
C LYS A 26 2.99 3.48 6.46
N LEU A 27 2.73 2.79 5.35
CA LEU A 27 1.50 3.01 4.56
C LEU A 27 0.25 2.66 5.38
N ALA A 28 0.27 1.54 6.10
CA ALA A 28 -0.83 1.10 6.95
C ALA A 28 -1.15 2.13 8.05
N GLN A 29 -0.11 2.66 8.71
CA GLN A 29 -0.26 3.74 9.71
C GLN A 29 -0.87 5.01 9.10
N LYS A 30 -0.44 5.42 7.91
CA LYS A 30 -1.03 6.58 7.21
C LYS A 30 -2.51 6.40 6.88
N LEU A 31 -2.93 5.16 6.62
CA LEU A 31 -4.30 4.81 6.27
C LEU A 31 -5.16 4.40 7.48
N GLY A 32 -4.58 4.31 8.69
CA GLY A 32 -5.30 3.85 9.87
C GLY A 32 -5.75 2.39 9.81
N VAL A 33 -5.05 1.54 9.06
CA VAL A 33 -5.37 0.11 8.89
C VAL A 33 -4.22 -0.78 9.30
N GLU A 34 -4.47 -2.08 9.45
CA GLU A 34 -3.41 -3.05 9.73
C GLU A 34 -2.52 -3.32 8.50
N PRO A 35 -1.22 -3.62 8.70
CA PRO A 35 -0.33 -4.01 7.60
C PRO A 35 -0.83 -5.22 6.80
N ARG A 36 -1.55 -6.15 7.44
CA ARG A 36 -2.18 -7.31 6.79
C ARG A 36 -3.25 -6.88 5.79
N THR A 37 -4.00 -5.81 6.08
CA THR A 37 -5.03 -5.27 5.20
C THR A 37 -4.42 -4.72 3.92
N ILE A 38 -3.31 -3.99 4.02
CA ILE A 38 -2.56 -3.49 2.85
C ILE A 38 -2.09 -4.66 1.98
N ARG A 39 -1.56 -5.73 2.58
CA ARG A 39 -1.13 -6.92 1.81
C ARG A 39 -2.30 -7.59 1.11
N ASN A 40 -3.45 -7.72 1.77
CA ASN A 40 -4.65 -8.30 1.16
C ASN A 40 -5.12 -7.47 -0.05
N TRP A 41 -5.02 -6.14 0.03
CA TRP A 41 -5.35 -5.26 -1.10
C TRP A 41 -4.35 -5.37 -2.24
N ALA A 42 -3.05 -5.30 -1.95
CA ALA A 42 -2.00 -5.44 -2.96
C ALA A 42 -2.04 -6.80 -3.68
N GLN A 43 -2.41 -7.87 -2.97
CA GLN A 43 -2.57 -9.21 -3.54
C GLN A 43 -3.92 -9.44 -4.23
N GLY A 44 -4.79 -8.43 -4.31
CA GLY A 44 -6.13 -8.55 -4.89
C GLY A 44 -7.11 -9.46 -4.11
N LYS A 45 -6.74 -9.92 -2.92
CA LYS A 45 -7.59 -10.75 -2.05
C LYS A 45 -8.78 -9.98 -1.48
N ARG A 46 -8.62 -8.67 -1.36
CA ARG A 46 -9.68 -7.73 -0.97
C ARG A 46 -9.52 -6.45 -1.78
N THR A 47 -10.60 -5.69 -1.87
CA THR A 47 -10.60 -4.36 -2.47
C THR A 47 -10.86 -3.33 -1.37
N PRO A 48 -10.09 -2.22 -1.30
CA PRO A 48 -10.43 -1.11 -0.41
C PRO A 48 -11.78 -0.53 -0.85
N ARG A 49 -12.62 -0.15 0.11
CA ARG A 49 -13.95 0.42 -0.14
C ARG A 49 -14.23 1.56 0.84
N GLY A 50 -15.12 2.46 0.45
CA GLY A 50 -15.53 3.59 1.30
C GLY A 50 -14.36 4.53 1.60
N PRO A 51 -14.16 4.98 2.85
CA PRO A 51 -13.11 5.93 3.19
C PRO A 51 -11.70 5.48 2.79
N ALA A 52 -11.42 4.18 2.86
CA ALA A 52 -10.13 3.62 2.48
C ALA A 52 -9.82 3.80 0.98
N GLU A 53 -10.84 3.70 0.11
CA GLU A 53 -10.69 3.92 -1.33
C GLU A 53 -10.34 5.38 -1.62
N ILE A 54 -11.04 6.31 -0.97
CA ILE A 54 -10.80 7.76 -1.11
C ILE A 54 -9.39 8.13 -0.65
N LEU A 55 -8.97 7.65 0.52
CA LEU A 55 -7.63 7.91 1.05
C LEU A 55 -6.53 7.33 0.16
N LEU A 56 -6.75 6.12 -0.38
CA LEU A 56 -5.81 5.48 -1.28
C LEU A 56 -5.65 6.27 -2.59
N ASN A 57 -6.77 6.72 -3.18
CA ASN A 57 -6.76 7.56 -4.38
C ASN A 57 -6.04 8.89 -4.12
N ALA A 58 -6.34 9.57 -3.01
CA ALA A 58 -5.66 10.81 -2.65
C ALA A 58 -4.14 10.62 -2.51
N LEU A 59 -3.70 9.51 -1.91
CA LEU A 59 -2.27 9.18 -1.82
C LEU A 59 -1.67 8.93 -3.22
N PHE A 60 -2.36 8.21 -4.11
CA PHE A 60 -1.90 8.01 -5.48
C PHE A 60 -1.76 9.32 -6.25
N GLU A 61 -2.75 10.20 -6.15
CA GLU A 61 -2.74 11.52 -6.79
C GLU A 61 -1.60 12.39 -6.28
N GLN A 62 -1.36 12.39 -4.98
CA GLN A 62 -0.21 13.10 -4.38
C GLN A 62 1.13 12.57 -4.90
N GLN A 63 1.25 11.27 -5.16
CA GLN A 63 2.49 10.70 -5.71
C GLN A 63 2.68 10.98 -7.20
N SER A 64 1.60 11.18 -7.97
CA SER A 64 1.68 11.56 -9.38
C SER A 64 2.12 13.01 -9.59
N LYS A 65 1.77 13.91 -8.67
CA LYS A 65 2.11 15.35 -8.77
C LYS A 65 3.59 15.68 -8.61
N GLY A 66 4.41 14.77 -8.05
CA GLY A 66 5.86 14.97 -7.93
C GLY A 66 6.67 14.67 -9.21
N LYS A 67 6.03 14.50 -10.37
CA LYS A 67 6.67 14.13 -11.64
C LYS A 67 6.64 15.24 -12.71
N LEU A 68 6.28 16.47 -12.33
CA LEU A 68 6.08 17.60 -13.25
C LEU A 68 6.93 18.85 -12.93
N GLU A 69 7.94 18.73 -12.07
CA GLU A 69 8.94 19.78 -11.85
C GLU A 69 10.35 19.27 -12.12
#